data_AF-F5SVA0-F1
#
_entry.id   AF-F5SVA0-F1
#
_cell.length_a   1.000
_cell.length_b   1.000
_cell.length_c   1.000
_cell.angle_alpha   90.00
_cell.angle_beta   90.00
_cell.angle_gamma   90.00
#
_symmetry.space_group_name_H-M   'P 1'
#
loop_
_entity.id
_entity.type
_entity.pdbx_description
1 polymer ?
#
loop_
_entity_poly.entity_id
_entity_poly.type
_entity_poly.pdbx_seq_one_letter_code
_entity_poly.pdbx_strand_id
1 'polypeptide(L)'
;MKVRSITKNKGKPVIGLSPKDSLDKAVAMLMEHRIGSLIITEANGTMVGILSERDILKILDTHPEQWNQMLVNDAMTPNPYTCEPDNTLEEVMNKMVEHNIRHLPVVYKGKLEGMLSITDIVEELLKKAKFENKLLKNYIQNWPDAEQEI
;
A
#
# COMPACT_ATOMS: atom_id res chain seq x y z
N MET A 1 3.58 -16.41 0.49
CA MET A 1 4.21 -15.34 1.31
C MET A 1 3.12 -14.62 2.09
N LYS A 2 3.40 -14.18 3.31
CA LYS A 2 2.44 -13.48 4.19
C LYS A 2 2.70 -11.96 4.19
N VAL A 3 1.66 -11.17 4.43
CA VAL A 3 1.75 -9.69 4.49
C VAL A 3 2.83 -9.22 5.46
N ARG A 4 2.93 -9.84 6.64
CA ARG A 4 3.95 -9.51 7.64
C ARG A 4 5.38 -9.57 7.14
N SER A 5 5.68 -10.38 6.11
CA SER A 5 7.01 -10.48 5.53
C SER A 5 7.38 -9.22 4.74
N ILE A 6 6.39 -8.50 4.22
CA ILE A 6 6.57 -7.26 3.47
C ILE A 6 6.62 -6.06 4.44
N THR A 7 5.67 -6.01 5.38
CA THR A 7 5.51 -4.85 6.28
C THR A 7 6.64 -4.73 7.31
N LYS A 8 7.12 -5.85 7.88
CA LYS A 8 8.24 -5.83 8.84
C LYS A 8 9.53 -5.26 8.24
N ASN A 9 9.75 -5.48 6.94
CA ASN A 9 10.97 -5.04 6.26
C ASN A 9 10.97 -3.55 5.90
N LYS A 10 9.83 -2.86 6.02
CA LYS A 10 9.71 -1.46 5.62
C LYS A 10 10.13 -0.48 6.72
N GLY A 11 9.80 -0.74 7.99
CA GLY A 11 10.07 0.18 9.10
C GLY A 11 9.54 1.62 8.91
N LYS A 12 8.65 1.85 7.93
CA LYS A 12 8.13 3.19 7.61
C LYS A 12 6.94 3.49 8.51
N PRO A 13 6.92 4.65 9.19
CA PRO A 13 5.75 5.06 9.95
C PRO A 13 4.55 5.20 9.00
N VAL A 14 3.36 4.85 9.50
CA VAL A 14 2.12 5.14 8.77
C VAL A 14 1.92 6.65 8.79
N ILE A 15 1.83 7.22 7.61
CA ILE A 15 1.63 8.66 7.43
C ILE A 15 0.13 8.90 7.33
N GLY A 16 -0.36 9.82 8.16
CA GLY A 16 -1.78 10.07 8.28
C GLY A 16 -2.13 11.50 8.64
N LEU A 17 -3.42 11.77 8.59
CA LEU A 17 -4.03 13.06 8.90
C LEU A 17 -5.21 12.92 9.85
N SER A 18 -5.61 14.04 10.43
CA SER A 18 -6.88 14.19 11.12
C SER A 18 -8.03 14.37 10.12
N PRO A 19 -9.25 13.91 10.43
CA PRO A 19 -10.44 14.21 9.62
C PRO A 19 -10.67 15.72 9.42
N LYS A 20 -10.15 16.54 10.34
CA LYS A 20 -10.31 18.01 10.35
C LYS A 20 -9.21 18.75 9.58
N ASP A 21 -8.23 18.04 9.05
CA ASP A 21 -7.19 18.64 8.21
C ASP A 21 -7.78 19.08 6.87
N SER A 22 -7.15 20.07 6.23
CA SER A 22 -7.56 20.56 4.90
C SER A 22 -7.09 19.61 3.78
N LEU A 23 -7.75 19.68 2.63
CA LEU A 23 -7.32 18.96 1.43
C LEU A 23 -5.96 19.44 0.89
N ASP A 24 -5.61 20.72 1.05
CA ASP A 24 -4.28 21.22 0.69
C ASP A 24 -3.17 20.54 1.49
N LYS A 25 -3.38 20.34 2.79
CA LYS A 25 -2.44 19.61 3.65
C LYS A 25 -2.34 18.15 3.21
N ALA A 26 -3.45 17.53 2.81
CA ALA A 26 -3.43 16.18 2.25
C ALA A 26 -2.59 16.09 0.97
N VAL A 27 -2.78 17.01 0.03
CA VAL A 27 -1.97 17.07 -1.20
C VAL A 27 -0.50 17.26 -0.87
N ALA A 28 -0.16 18.19 0.03
CA ALA A 28 1.22 18.44 0.44
C ALA A 28 1.88 17.17 1.01
N MET A 29 1.19 16.46 1.91
CA MET A 29 1.69 15.22 2.51
C MET A 29 1.86 14.08 1.51
N LEU A 30 0.92 13.90 0.57
CA LEU A 30 1.04 12.91 -0.50
C LEU A 30 2.29 13.17 -1.36
N MET A 31 2.51 14.44 -1.72
CA MET A 31 3.65 14.86 -2.55
C MET A 31 4.99 14.77 -1.81
N GLU A 32 5.05 15.25 -0.57
CA GLU A 32 6.26 15.23 0.26
C GLU A 32 6.77 13.80 0.45
N HIS A 33 5.86 12.89 0.77
CA HIS A 33 6.21 11.50 1.08
C HIS A 33 6.18 10.56 -0.14
N ARG A 34 5.75 11.07 -1.30
CA ARG A 34 5.62 10.30 -2.56
C ARG A 34 4.79 9.03 -2.37
N ILE A 35 3.63 9.18 -1.75
CA ILE A 35 2.67 8.11 -1.47
C ILE A 35 1.32 8.42 -2.09
N GLY A 36 0.57 7.39 -2.48
CA GLY A 36 -0.72 7.55 -3.15
C GLY A 36 -1.94 7.52 -2.23
N SER A 37 -1.74 7.43 -0.91
CA SER A 37 -2.81 7.44 0.08
C SER A 37 -2.33 7.77 1.48
N LEU A 38 -3.22 8.34 2.29
CA LEU A 38 -3.05 8.67 3.70
C LEU A 38 -4.08 7.92 4.55
N ILE A 39 -3.67 7.46 5.73
CA ILE A 39 -4.61 6.97 6.75
C ILE A 39 -5.18 8.16 7.48
N ILE A 40 -6.48 8.14 7.74
CA ILE A 40 -7.13 9.16 8.54
C ILE A 40 -7.40 8.60 9.94
N THR A 41 -6.89 9.30 10.95
CA THR A 41 -6.98 8.91 12.35
C THR A 41 -7.51 10.02 13.22
N GLU A 42 -8.36 9.67 14.19
CA GLU A 42 -8.75 10.57 15.27
C GLU A 42 -7.57 10.86 16.21
N ALA A 43 -7.71 11.89 17.06
CA ALA A 43 -6.69 12.28 18.03
C ALA A 43 -6.33 11.15 19.03
N ASN A 44 -7.23 10.19 19.24
CA ASN A 44 -7.01 9.02 20.10
C ASN A 44 -6.27 7.86 19.37
N GLY A 45 -5.87 8.04 18.11
CA GLY A 45 -5.20 7.03 17.29
C GLY A 45 -6.13 6.04 16.58
N THR A 46 -7.45 6.20 16.71
CA THR A 46 -8.42 5.35 16.01
C THR A 46 -8.42 5.68 14.52
N MET A 47 -8.20 4.67 13.67
CA MET A 47 -8.37 4.81 12.22
C MET A 47 -9.86 4.96 11.89
N VAL A 48 -10.19 6.02 11.15
CA VAL A 48 -11.57 6.33 10.74
C VAL A 48 -11.75 6.33 9.23
N GLY A 49 -10.67 6.44 8.46
CA GLY A 49 -10.76 6.48 7.01
C GLY A 49 -9.43 6.30 6.29
N ILE A 50 -9.51 6.30 4.97
CA ILE A 50 -8.39 6.43 4.05
C ILE A 50 -8.69 7.54 3.05
N LEU A 51 -7.69 8.32 2.67
CA LEU A 51 -7.78 9.28 1.57
C LEU A 51 -6.74 8.92 0.52
N SER A 52 -7.17 8.68 -0.72
CA SER A 52 -6.30 8.41 -1.85
C SER A 52 -6.25 9.58 -2.83
N GLU A 53 -5.26 9.57 -3.72
CA GLU A 53 -5.18 10.52 -4.84
C GLU A 53 -6.48 10.52 -5.67
N ARG A 54 -7.11 9.35 -5.84
CA ARG A 54 -8.36 9.22 -6.61
C ARG A 54 -9.53 9.93 -5.93
N ASP A 55 -9.55 9.95 -4.61
CA ASP A 55 -10.57 10.66 -3.85
C ASP A 55 -10.41 12.18 -4.04
N ILE A 56 -9.18 12.68 -3.99
CA ILE A 56 -8.85 14.09 -4.31
C ILE A 56 -9.25 14.45 -5.74
N LEU A 57 -8.87 13.62 -6.72
CA LEU A 57 -9.21 13.84 -8.13
C LEU A 57 -10.73 13.84 -8.35
N LYS A 58 -11.48 12.99 -7.64
CA LYS A 58 -12.94 12.98 -7.70
C LYS A 58 -13.55 14.29 -7.20
N ILE A 59 -13.02 14.89 -6.13
CA ILE A 59 -13.49 16.20 -5.66
C ILE A 59 -13.20 17.28 -6.71
N LEU A 60 -12.01 17.29 -7.29
CA LEU A 60 -11.64 18.26 -8.33
C LEU A 60 -12.49 18.11 -9.61
N ASP A 61 -12.95 16.91 -9.93
CA ASP A 61 -13.84 16.64 -11.06
C ASP A 61 -15.29 17.04 -10.78
N THR A 62 -15.79 16.78 -9.56
CA THR A 62 -17.23 16.89 -9.26
C THR A 62 -17.63 18.17 -8.53
N HIS A 63 -16.76 18.74 -7.70
CA HIS A 63 -17.04 19.91 -6.85
C HIS A 63 -15.81 20.83 -6.68
N PRO A 64 -15.13 21.25 -7.77
CA PRO A 64 -13.91 22.05 -7.69
C PRO A 64 -14.10 23.38 -6.93
N GLU A 65 -15.28 23.96 -6.99
CA GLU A 65 -15.62 25.22 -6.31
C GLU A 65 -15.66 25.10 -4.79
N GLN A 66 -15.81 23.88 -4.25
CA GLN A 66 -15.90 23.61 -2.82
C GLN A 66 -14.55 23.26 -2.18
N TRP A 67 -13.48 23.12 -2.98
CA TRP A 67 -12.16 22.67 -2.52
C TRP A 67 -11.68 23.35 -1.23
N ASN A 68 -11.72 24.69 -1.21
CA ASN A 68 -11.22 25.48 -0.09
C ASN A 68 -12.04 25.34 1.21
N GLN A 69 -13.28 24.84 1.12
CA GLN A 69 -14.19 24.68 2.25
C GLN A 69 -14.21 23.24 2.78
N MET A 70 -13.77 22.28 1.96
CA MET A 70 -13.77 20.86 2.29
C MET A 70 -12.60 20.47 3.19
N LEU A 71 -12.88 19.53 4.09
CA LEU A 71 -11.91 18.86 4.94
C LEU A 71 -11.64 17.45 4.44
N VAL A 72 -10.60 16.84 4.98
CA VAL A 72 -10.27 15.43 4.74
C VAL A 72 -11.47 14.51 4.99
N ASN A 73 -12.28 14.78 6.02
CA ASN A 73 -13.48 14.02 6.33
C ASN A 73 -14.51 13.98 5.19
N ASP A 74 -14.58 15.05 4.38
CA ASP A 74 -15.57 15.18 3.32
C ASP A 74 -15.16 14.40 2.05
N ALA A 75 -13.86 14.14 1.90
CA ALA A 75 -13.30 13.46 0.74
C ALA A 75 -12.89 12.00 1.02
N MET A 76 -12.58 11.65 2.27
CA MET A 76 -12.06 10.32 2.61
C MET A 76 -13.09 9.21 2.38
N THR A 77 -12.59 7.99 2.15
CA THR A 77 -13.41 6.78 2.26
C THR A 77 -13.46 6.33 3.73
N PRO A 78 -14.63 6.35 4.39
CA PRO A 78 -14.77 5.84 5.75
C PRO A 78 -14.72 4.31 5.77
N ASN A 79 -14.29 3.72 6.89
CA ASN A 79 -14.25 2.26 7.08
C ASN A 79 -13.59 1.51 5.90
N PRO A 80 -12.33 1.83 5.56
CA PRO A 80 -11.68 1.23 4.40
C PRO A 80 -11.53 -0.28 4.54
N TYR A 81 -11.46 -0.96 3.40
CA TYR A 81 -11.04 -2.36 3.36
C TYR A 81 -9.64 -2.50 3.97
N THR A 82 -9.47 -3.47 4.86
CA THR A 82 -8.20 -3.75 5.54
C THR A 82 -7.67 -5.15 5.20
N CYS A 83 -6.44 -5.45 5.60
CA CYS A 83 -5.92 -6.81 5.66
C CYS A 83 -5.22 -7.07 6.98
N GLU A 84 -5.03 -8.35 7.31
CA GLU A 84 -4.27 -8.78 8.47
C GLU A 84 -2.83 -9.16 8.10
N PRO A 85 -1.87 -9.06 9.05
CA PRO A 85 -0.50 -9.48 8.82
C PRO A 85 -0.33 -10.95 8.40
N ASP A 86 -1.32 -11.80 8.72
CA ASP A 86 -1.36 -13.22 8.38
C ASP A 86 -2.11 -13.54 7.09
N ASN A 87 -2.65 -12.54 6.40
CA ASN A 87 -3.15 -12.77 5.04
C ASN A 87 -2.02 -13.15 4.09
N THR A 88 -2.34 -13.97 3.09
CA THR A 88 -1.43 -14.24 1.98
C THR A 88 -1.37 -13.05 1.03
N LEU A 89 -0.26 -12.93 0.29
CA LEU A 89 -0.14 -11.91 -0.75
C LEU A 89 -1.22 -12.07 -1.84
N GLU A 90 -1.62 -13.30 -2.15
CA GLU A 90 -2.65 -13.60 -3.13
C GLU A 90 -4.04 -13.13 -2.67
N GLU A 91 -4.43 -13.41 -1.42
CA GLU A 91 -5.67 -12.89 -0.82
C GLU A 91 -5.73 -11.36 -0.92
N VAL A 92 -4.62 -10.70 -0.61
CA VAL A 92 -4.52 -9.25 -0.70
C VAL A 92 -4.62 -8.74 -2.14
N MET A 93 -3.90 -9.35 -3.08
CA MET A 93 -3.98 -8.97 -4.50
C MET A 93 -5.39 -9.14 -5.04
N ASN A 94 -6.06 -10.24 -4.73
CA ASN A 94 -7.45 -10.47 -5.13
C ASN A 94 -8.37 -9.40 -4.56
N LYS A 95 -8.22 -9.04 -3.28
CA LYS A 95 -8.99 -7.96 -2.65
C LYS A 95 -8.76 -6.59 -3.30
N MET A 96 -7.52 -6.30 -3.69
CA MET A 96 -7.19 -5.07 -4.42
C MET A 96 -7.87 -5.01 -5.79
N VAL A 97 -7.85 -6.12 -6.53
CA VAL A 97 -8.50 -6.21 -7.86
C VAL A 97 -10.02 -6.13 -7.73
N GLU A 98 -10.62 -6.94 -6.86
CA GLU A 98 -12.07 -7.04 -6.67
C GLU A 98 -12.69 -5.68 -6.32
N HIS A 99 -12.07 -4.93 -5.41
CA HIS A 99 -12.58 -3.65 -4.95
C HIS A 99 -11.99 -2.45 -5.71
N ASN A 100 -11.14 -2.69 -6.72
CA ASN A 100 -10.44 -1.65 -7.48
C ASN A 100 -9.73 -0.63 -6.56
N ILE A 101 -8.96 -1.15 -5.60
CA ILE A 101 -8.17 -0.38 -4.63
C ILE A 101 -6.69 -0.76 -4.74
N ARG A 102 -5.81 0.19 -4.45
CA ARG A 102 -4.35 0.02 -4.56
C ARG A 102 -3.63 0.03 -3.22
N HIS A 103 -4.37 0.24 -2.15
CA HIS A 103 -3.84 0.47 -0.82
C HIS A 103 -4.75 -0.22 0.19
N LEU A 104 -4.15 -0.90 1.16
CA LEU A 104 -4.84 -1.59 2.25
C LEU A 104 -4.14 -1.27 3.57
N PRO A 105 -4.85 -0.68 4.54
CA PRO A 105 -4.38 -0.61 5.91
C PRO A 105 -4.21 -2.03 6.46
N VAL A 106 -3.10 -2.26 7.16
CA VAL A 106 -2.80 -3.53 7.81
C VAL A 106 -3.20 -3.41 9.27
N VAL A 107 -4.21 -4.19 9.67
CA VAL A 107 -4.80 -4.12 11.01
C VAL A 107 -4.64 -5.47 11.70
N TYR A 108 -4.23 -5.46 12.96
CA TYR A 108 -4.13 -6.65 13.78
C TYR A 108 -4.74 -6.41 15.16
N LYS A 109 -5.68 -7.27 15.57
CA LYS A 109 -6.40 -7.14 16.85
C LYS A 109 -6.96 -5.73 17.08
N GLY A 110 -7.53 -5.14 16.01
CA GLY A 110 -8.12 -3.80 16.04
C GLY A 110 -7.12 -2.64 16.03
N LYS A 111 -5.81 -2.90 15.95
CA LYS A 111 -4.77 -1.87 15.89
C LYS A 111 -4.20 -1.75 14.48
N LEU A 112 -3.99 -0.52 14.04
CA LEU A 112 -3.29 -0.23 12.80
C LEU A 112 -1.79 -0.52 12.98
N GLU A 113 -1.30 -1.51 12.25
CA GLU A 113 0.09 -1.97 12.29
C GLU A 113 0.90 -1.44 11.09
N GLY A 114 0.24 -1.00 10.03
CA GLY A 114 0.94 -0.58 8.82
C GLY A 114 0.03 -0.27 7.65
N MET A 115 0.67 -0.09 6.50
CA MET A 115 0.02 0.18 5.23
C MET A 115 0.69 -0.66 4.14
N LEU A 116 -0.12 -1.26 3.28
CA LEU A 116 0.33 -2.05 2.15
C LEU A 116 -0.18 -1.43 0.84
N SER A 117 0.73 -1.11 -0.07
CA SER A 117 0.41 -0.59 -1.39
C SER A 117 0.63 -1.63 -2.48
N ILE A 118 0.01 -1.44 -3.65
CA ILE A 118 0.29 -2.23 -4.84
C ILE A 118 1.77 -2.18 -5.24
N THR A 119 2.44 -1.05 -5.04
CA THR A 119 3.88 -0.90 -5.30
C THR A 119 4.69 -1.86 -4.45
N ASP A 120 4.27 -2.10 -3.20
CA ASP A 120 4.96 -3.01 -2.27
C ASP A 120 4.88 -4.45 -2.77
N ILE A 121 3.71 -4.82 -3.29
CA ILE A 121 3.46 -6.12 -3.89
C ILE A 121 4.36 -6.28 -5.13
N VAL A 122 4.38 -5.28 -6.01
CA VAL A 122 5.20 -5.29 -7.22
C VAL A 122 6.70 -5.38 -6.89
N GLU A 123 7.19 -4.60 -5.92
CA GLU A 123 8.58 -4.66 -5.47
C GLU A 123 8.96 -6.05 -4.97
N GLU A 124 8.09 -6.70 -4.20
CA GLU A 124 8.35 -8.03 -3.66
C GLU A 124 8.31 -9.12 -4.74
N LEU A 125 7.34 -9.06 -5.64
CA LEU A 125 7.28 -9.97 -6.80
C LEU A 125 8.50 -9.80 -7.71
N LEU A 126 8.97 -8.56 -7.92
CA LEU A 126 10.16 -8.27 -8.70
C LEU A 126 11.42 -8.83 -8.03
N LYS A 127 11.57 -8.69 -6.71
CA LYS A 127 12.68 -9.30 -5.95
C LYS A 127 12.69 -10.82 -6.12
N LYS A 128 11.52 -11.45 -5.96
CA LYS A 128 11.38 -12.91 -6.14
C LYS A 128 11.77 -13.35 -7.55
N ALA A 129 11.25 -12.69 -8.58
CA ALA A 129 11.57 -13.00 -9.97
C ALA A 129 13.07 -12.83 -10.28
N LYS A 130 13.71 -11.76 -9.79
CA LYS A 130 15.15 -11.55 -9.93
C LYS A 130 15.97 -12.63 -9.23
N PHE A 131 15.54 -13.06 -8.05
CA PHE A 131 16.20 -14.12 -7.30
C PHE A 131 16.12 -15.46 -8.03
N GLU A 132 14.93 -15.86 -8.49
CA GLU A 132 14.72 -17.08 -9.28
C GLU A 132 15.56 -17.05 -10.57
N ASN A 133 15.56 -15.94 -11.30
CA ASN A 133 16.37 -15.78 -12.51
C ASN A 133 17.87 -15.93 -12.23
N LYS A 134 18.36 -15.39 -11.11
CA LYS A 134 19.75 -15.53 -10.68
C LYS A 134 20.11 -16.99 -10.40
N LEU A 135 19.25 -17.73 -9.70
CA LEU A 135 19.48 -19.14 -9.40
C LEU A 135 19.53 -19.99 -10.67
N LEU A 136 18.60 -19.77 -11.60
CA LEU A 136 18.58 -20.50 -12.89
C LEU A 136 19.85 -20.23 -13.71
N LYS A 137 20.30 -18.98 -13.78
CA LYS A 137 21.56 -18.63 -14.47
C LYS A 137 22.77 -19.31 -13.85
N ASN A 138 22.85 -19.34 -12.52
CA ASN A 138 23.94 -20.02 -11.82
C ASN A 138 23.91 -21.54 -12.07
N TYR A 139 22.73 -22.16 -12.15
CA TYR A 139 22.60 -23.58 -12.44
C TYR A 139 23.07 -23.93 -13.85
N ILE A 140 22.75 -23.09 -14.85
CA ILE A 140 23.24 -23.28 -16.23
C ILE A 140 24.76 -23.04 -16.33
N GLN A 141 25.29 -22.02 -15.66
CA GLN A 141 26.73 -21.72 -15.69
C GLN A 141 27.58 -22.76 -14.97
N ASN A 142 27.04 -23.36 -13.90
CA ASN A 142 27.68 -24.44 -13.15
C ASN A 142 27.10 -25.79 -13.52
N TRP A 143 26.58 -25.93 -14.75
CA TRP A 143 26.13 -27.22 -15.25
C TRP A 143 27.35 -28.15 -15.24
N PRO A 144 27.32 -29.27 -14.51
CA PRO A 144 28.43 -30.21 -14.55
C PRO A 144 28.56 -30.65 -15.99
N ASP A 145 29.70 -30.36 -16.63
CA ASP A 145 29.98 -30.75 -18.01
C ASP A 145 29.42 -32.15 -18.23
N ALA A 146 28.48 -32.26 -19.17
CA ALA A 146 27.98 -33.54 -19.62
C ALA A 146 29.23 -34.36 -19.96
N GLU A 147 29.41 -35.39 -19.14
CA GLU A 147 30.38 -36.49 -19.19
C GLU A 147 31.49 -36.30 -20.23
N GLN A 148 32.73 -36.20 -19.77
CA GLN A 148 33.88 -36.59 -20.58
C GLN A 148 33.64 -38.02 -21.07
N GLU A 149 33.07 -38.16 -22.27
CA GLU A 149 33.02 -39.42 -23.00
C GLU A 149 34.47 -39.84 -23.25
N ILE A 150 34.84 -40.95 -22.61
CA ILE A 150 36.10 -41.68 -22.75
C ILE A 150 36.13 -42.40 -24.10
#